data_AF-A0A0N4Y0H5-F1
#
_entry.id   AF-A0A0N4Y0H5-F1
#
_cell.length_a   1.000
_cell.length_b   1.000
_cell.length_c   1.000
_cell.angle_alpha   90.00
_cell.angle_beta   90.00
_cell.angle_gamma   90.00
#
_symmetry.space_group_name_H-M   'P 1'
#
loop_
_entity.id
_entity.type
_entity.pdbx_description
1 polymer ?
#
loop_
_entity_poly.entity_id
_entity_poly.type
_entity_poly.pdbx_seq_one_letter_code
_entity_poly.pdbx_strand_id
1 'polypeptide(L)'
;MSDQQQVDGGDNIVPELNDDEKAELDKQRQEESAATSTKIPPAPEFPLADRVKELGLDVPLESPEFYEELKTKPTTFYKDMKELPDCAAKKYIPDISRRYVELERRIKVLESTLWALPREDRSLEEDRFEILTELLDKACQGFEIWDEHVERNIKYGHRVVLEARLLHLIESKFDIIDGICANFDKLKGDQHGVNNEREFLRYEIRHCDLMFTEIHESFLKSYLDMEW
;
A
#
# COMPACT_ATOMS: atom_id res chain seq x y z
N MET A 1 -5.58 -58.13 18.05
CA MET A 1 -4.83 -58.88 17.02
C MET A 1 -5.24 -58.31 15.68
N SER A 2 -4.25 -58.14 14.82
CA SER A 2 -4.20 -57.20 13.72
C SER A 2 -4.87 -57.75 12.46
N ASP A 3 -5.76 -56.97 11.86
CA ASP A 3 -6.17 -57.15 10.46
C ASP A 3 -5.67 -55.92 9.67
N GLN A 4 -4.55 -56.10 8.97
CA GLN A 4 -4.12 -55.23 7.88
C GLN A 4 -4.55 -55.90 6.57
N GLN A 5 -5.51 -55.30 5.87
CA GLN A 5 -5.71 -55.57 4.44
C GLN A 5 -5.01 -54.47 3.64
N GLN A 6 -3.99 -54.90 2.90
CA GLN A 6 -3.34 -54.16 1.82
C GLN A 6 -4.39 -53.78 0.77
N VAL A 7 -4.42 -52.50 0.39
CA VAL A 7 -5.07 -52.05 -0.83
C VAL A 7 -3.98 -51.90 -1.87
N ASP A 8 -4.05 -52.79 -2.87
CA ASP A 8 -3.19 -52.87 -4.04
C ASP A 8 -3.35 -51.60 -4.90
N GLY A 9 -2.24 -50.98 -5.26
CA GLY A 9 -2.19 -49.72 -6.00
C GLY A 9 -2.34 -49.98 -7.50
N GLY A 10 -3.40 -49.42 -8.09
CA GLY A 10 -3.68 -49.52 -9.51
C GLY A 10 -2.62 -48.85 -10.40
N ASP A 11 -2.26 -49.57 -11.45
CA ASP A 11 -1.44 -49.25 -12.62
C ASP A 11 -1.37 -47.76 -13.01
N ASN A 12 -0.20 -47.16 -12.79
CA ASN A 12 0.22 -45.97 -13.53
C ASN A 12 0.72 -46.38 -14.92
N ILE A 13 -0.11 -46.14 -15.93
CA ILE A 13 0.18 -46.36 -17.36
C ILE A 13 1.06 -45.19 -17.86
N VAL A 14 2.29 -45.09 -17.36
CA VAL A 14 3.32 -44.22 -17.95
C VAL A 14 4.59 -45.05 -18.10
N PRO A 15 5.03 -45.35 -19.34
CA PRO A 15 6.29 -46.05 -19.57
C PRO A 15 7.45 -45.28 -18.93
N GLU A 16 8.35 -45.98 -18.24
CA GLU A 16 9.57 -45.38 -17.72
C GLU A 16 10.42 -44.85 -18.88
N LEU A 17 10.81 -43.57 -18.80
CA LEU A 17 11.68 -42.94 -19.78
C LEU A 17 13.03 -43.68 -19.81
N ASN A 18 13.49 -43.99 -21.02
CA ASN A 18 14.83 -44.54 -21.21
C ASN A 18 15.91 -43.48 -20.91
N ASP A 19 17.16 -43.90 -20.79
CA ASP A 19 18.25 -43.02 -20.36
C ASP A 19 18.51 -41.87 -21.34
N ASP A 20 18.26 -42.08 -22.64
CA ASP A 20 18.39 -41.05 -23.68
C ASP A 20 17.25 -40.02 -23.59
N GLU A 21 16.03 -40.47 -23.31
CA GLU A 21 14.86 -39.61 -23.09
C GLU A 21 15.02 -38.78 -21.81
N LYS A 22 15.57 -39.36 -20.74
CA LYS A 22 15.90 -38.61 -19.51
C LYS A 22 16.96 -37.55 -19.79
N ALA A 23 18.01 -37.88 -20.54
CA ALA A 23 19.07 -36.94 -20.89
C ALA A 23 18.53 -35.77 -21.74
N GLU A 24 17.64 -36.04 -22.69
CA GLU A 24 17.01 -35.00 -23.51
C GLU A 24 16.03 -34.14 -22.70
N LEU A 25 15.30 -34.73 -21.74
CA LEU A 25 14.40 -34.00 -20.84
C LEU A 25 15.17 -33.10 -19.87
N ASP A 26 16.32 -33.57 -19.37
CA ASP A 26 17.20 -32.77 -18.51
C ASP A 26 17.87 -31.64 -19.30
N LYS A 27 18.23 -31.89 -20.55
CA LYS A 27 18.74 -30.87 -21.46
C LYS A 27 17.67 -29.82 -21.79
N GLN A 28 16.43 -30.24 -22.05
CA GLN A 28 15.30 -29.31 -22.25
C GLN A 28 15.01 -28.50 -20.97
N ARG A 29 15.07 -29.10 -19.77
CA ARG A 29 14.95 -28.36 -18.50
C ARG A 29 16.08 -27.35 -18.31
N GLN A 30 17.31 -27.70 -18.69
CA GLN A 30 18.45 -26.79 -18.62
C GLN A 30 18.31 -25.63 -19.61
N GLU A 31 17.88 -25.91 -20.85
CA GLU A 31 17.60 -24.90 -21.87
C GLU A 31 16.41 -24.00 -21.48
N GLU A 32 15.35 -24.54 -20.88
CA GLU A 32 14.22 -23.78 -20.33
C GLU A 32 14.63 -22.93 -19.13
N SER A 33 15.49 -23.44 -18.23
CA SER A 33 16.05 -22.68 -17.10
C SER A 33 16.98 -21.55 -17.56
N ALA A 34 17.66 -21.73 -18.69
CA ALA A 34 18.47 -20.70 -19.32
C ALA A 34 17.61 -19.67 -20.09
N ALA A 35 16.50 -20.09 -20.70
CA ALA A 35 15.57 -19.23 -21.42
C ALA A 35 14.66 -18.39 -20.49
N THR A 36 14.34 -18.90 -19.30
CA THR A 36 13.64 -18.15 -18.23
C THR A 36 14.55 -17.18 -17.47
N SER A 37 15.84 -17.09 -17.82
CA SER A 37 16.73 -15.98 -17.45
C SER A 37 16.43 -14.71 -18.26
N THR A 38 15.16 -14.46 -18.57
CA THR A 38 14.68 -13.09 -18.75
C THR A 38 14.71 -12.50 -17.36
N LYS A 39 15.82 -11.83 -17.00
CA LYS A 39 15.96 -11.10 -15.73
C LYS A 39 14.74 -10.20 -15.58
N ILE A 40 13.75 -10.63 -14.81
CA ILE A 40 12.70 -9.75 -14.31
C ILE A 40 13.49 -8.63 -13.62
N PRO A 41 13.34 -7.37 -14.06
CA PRO A 41 14.00 -6.26 -13.39
C PRO A 41 13.68 -6.36 -11.90
N PRO A 42 14.66 -6.12 -11.00
CA PRO A 42 14.37 -6.12 -9.58
C PRO A 42 13.22 -5.14 -9.34
N ALA A 43 12.22 -5.56 -8.55
CA ALA A 43 11.10 -4.70 -8.22
C ALA A 43 11.63 -3.38 -7.66
N PRO A 44 11.12 -2.23 -8.13
CA PRO A 44 11.58 -0.93 -7.64
C PRO A 44 11.40 -0.86 -6.14
N GLU A 45 12.40 -0.29 -5.47
CA GLU A 45 12.42 -0.20 -4.01
C GLU A 45 11.38 0.80 -3.48
N PHE A 46 11.04 1.81 -4.29
CA PHE A 46 10.05 2.86 -4.05
C PHE A 46 9.29 3.15 -5.35
N PRO A 47 8.35 2.26 -5.76
CA PRO A 47 7.63 2.38 -7.03
C PRO A 47 6.94 3.73 -7.24
N LEU A 48 6.35 4.31 -6.19
CA LEU A 48 5.68 5.60 -6.29
C LEU A 48 6.67 6.74 -6.49
N ALA A 49 7.83 6.71 -5.82
CA ALA A 49 8.88 7.69 -6.05
C ALA A 49 9.42 7.66 -7.49
N ASP A 50 9.54 6.47 -8.07
CA ASP A 50 9.94 6.33 -9.48
C ASP A 50 8.84 6.83 -10.42
N ARG A 51 7.58 6.53 -10.10
CA ARG A 51 6.40 7.00 -10.84
C ARG A 51 6.26 8.51 -10.84
N VAL A 52 6.46 9.17 -9.70
CA VAL A 52 6.44 10.63 -9.55
C VAL A 52 7.48 11.29 -10.46
N LYS A 53 8.69 10.72 -10.55
CA LYS A 53 9.75 11.20 -11.43
C LYS A 53 9.44 10.96 -12.91
N GLU A 54 8.92 9.79 -13.25
CA GLU A 54 8.52 9.45 -14.62
C GLU A 54 7.50 10.46 -15.17
N LEU A 55 6.52 10.83 -14.35
CA LEU A 55 5.48 11.79 -14.69
C LEU A 55 5.94 13.26 -14.54
N GLY A 56 7.16 13.51 -14.06
CA GLY A 56 7.72 14.84 -13.84
C GLY A 56 6.93 15.68 -12.82
N LEU A 57 6.26 15.02 -11.86
CA LEU A 57 5.41 15.70 -10.88
C LEU A 57 6.22 16.39 -9.78
N ASP A 58 7.48 15.98 -9.59
CA ASP A 58 8.44 16.56 -8.64
C ASP A 58 9.18 17.79 -9.20
N VAL A 59 8.95 18.15 -10.47
CA VAL A 59 9.60 19.32 -11.10
C VAL A 59 9.09 20.61 -10.45
N PRO A 60 9.96 21.41 -9.80
CA PRO A 60 9.53 22.63 -9.13
C PRO A 60 9.07 23.69 -10.13
N LEU A 61 7.90 24.25 -9.88
CA LEU A 61 7.27 25.31 -10.69
C LEU A 61 7.33 26.71 -10.03
N GLU A 62 7.89 26.79 -8.82
CA GLU A 62 7.96 28.00 -7.99
C GLU A 62 9.34 28.06 -7.29
N SER A 63 9.58 29.15 -6.57
CA SER A 63 10.79 29.32 -5.77
C SER A 63 10.99 28.21 -4.71
N PRO A 64 12.23 27.83 -4.37
CA PRO A 64 12.51 26.90 -3.27
C PRO A 64 11.87 27.32 -1.94
N GLU A 65 11.87 28.62 -1.63
CA GLU A 65 11.30 29.17 -0.39
C GLU A 65 9.80 28.86 -0.25
N PHE A 66 9.07 28.87 -1.37
CA PHE A 66 7.65 28.50 -1.41
C PHE A 66 7.46 27.05 -0.98
N TYR A 67 8.26 26.12 -1.50
CA TYR A 67 8.15 24.70 -1.14
C TYR A 67 8.62 24.42 0.29
N GLU A 68 9.64 25.13 0.79
CA GLU A 68 10.04 25.03 2.20
C GLU A 68 8.92 25.51 3.14
N GLU A 69 8.18 26.58 2.78
CA GLU A 69 7.02 26.99 3.56
C GLU A 69 5.93 25.91 3.55
N LEU A 70 5.65 25.30 2.40
CA LEU A 70 4.61 24.27 2.27
C LEU A 70 4.88 23.04 3.15
N LYS A 71 6.14 22.65 3.37
CA LYS A 71 6.49 21.54 4.27
C LYS A 71 5.96 21.73 5.69
N THR A 72 5.80 22.98 6.14
CA THR A 72 5.29 23.29 7.48
C THR A 72 3.77 23.23 7.59
N LYS A 73 3.05 23.18 6.45
CA LYS A 73 1.59 23.19 6.44
C LYS A 73 1.03 21.77 6.60
N PRO A 74 -0.08 21.59 7.32
CA PRO A 74 -0.79 20.31 7.34
C PRO A 74 -1.44 20.02 5.98
N THR A 75 -1.75 18.76 5.71
CA THR A 75 -2.48 18.31 4.50
C THR A 75 -3.84 19.02 4.34
N THR A 76 -4.48 19.40 5.45
CA THR A 76 -5.74 20.17 5.45
C THR A 76 -5.63 21.59 4.89
N PHE A 77 -4.42 22.12 4.71
CA PHE A 77 -4.18 23.41 4.07
C PHE A 77 -4.78 23.50 2.66
N TYR A 78 -4.84 22.38 1.95
CA TYR A 78 -5.28 22.30 0.55
C TYR A 78 -6.80 22.29 0.37
N LYS A 79 -7.58 22.12 1.44
CA LYS A 79 -9.02 21.78 1.38
C LYS A 79 -9.90 22.76 0.57
N ASP A 80 -9.56 24.04 0.57
CA ASP A 80 -10.35 25.10 -0.06
C ASP A 80 -9.82 25.50 -1.45
N MET A 81 -8.91 24.70 -2.03
CA MET A 81 -8.25 25.00 -3.31
C MET A 81 -8.96 24.44 -4.54
N LYS A 82 -10.13 23.79 -4.36
CA LYS A 82 -10.90 23.14 -5.44
C LYS A 82 -11.12 24.06 -6.63
N GLU A 83 -11.59 25.29 -6.36
CA GLU A 83 -11.99 26.26 -7.37
C GLU A 83 -10.83 27.12 -7.90
N LEU A 84 -9.58 26.80 -7.54
CA LEU A 84 -8.44 27.51 -8.08
C LEU A 84 -8.26 27.21 -9.58
N PRO A 85 -8.02 28.23 -10.42
CA PRO A 85 -7.66 28.01 -11.81
C PRO A 85 -6.37 27.18 -11.92
N ASP A 86 -6.27 26.37 -12.97
CA ASP A 86 -5.14 25.47 -13.19
C ASP A 86 -3.78 26.17 -13.19
N CYS A 87 -3.71 27.40 -13.72
CA CYS A 87 -2.50 28.21 -13.71
C CYS A 87 -2.00 28.57 -12.30
N ALA A 88 -2.90 28.61 -11.30
CA ALA A 88 -2.59 28.89 -9.91
C ALA A 88 -2.45 27.61 -9.07
N ALA A 89 -3.17 26.54 -9.40
CA ALA A 89 -3.18 25.30 -8.64
C ALA A 89 -1.99 24.37 -8.98
N LYS A 90 -1.52 24.35 -10.24
CA LYS A 90 -0.50 23.40 -10.70
C LYS A 90 0.80 23.44 -9.89
N LYS A 91 1.16 24.60 -9.35
CA LYS A 91 2.37 24.79 -8.53
C LYS A 91 2.38 24.03 -7.19
N TYR A 92 1.25 23.52 -6.73
CA TYR A 92 1.16 22.74 -5.50
C TYR A 92 1.41 21.24 -5.71
N ILE A 93 1.33 20.76 -6.96
CA ILE A 93 1.52 19.34 -7.30
C ILE A 93 2.89 18.80 -6.84
N PRO A 94 4.03 19.52 -7.01
CA PRO A 94 5.30 19.02 -6.52
C PRO A 94 5.35 18.80 -5.01
N ASP A 95 4.67 19.64 -4.20
CA ASP A 95 4.60 19.39 -2.75
C ASP A 95 3.73 18.18 -2.42
N ILE A 96 2.60 18.02 -3.11
CA ILE A 96 1.71 16.86 -2.92
C ILE A 96 2.46 15.57 -3.27
N SER A 97 3.13 15.52 -4.42
CA SER A 97 3.91 14.36 -4.84
C SER A 97 5.06 14.06 -3.88
N ARG A 98 5.76 15.09 -3.36
CA ARG A 98 6.76 14.91 -2.29
C ARG A 98 6.16 14.20 -1.07
N ARG A 99 4.97 14.61 -0.62
CA ARG A 99 4.30 14.00 0.55
C ARG A 99 3.95 12.53 0.31
N TYR A 100 3.50 12.17 -0.89
CA TYR A 100 3.27 10.76 -1.23
C TYR A 100 4.55 9.93 -1.13
N VAL A 101 5.66 10.44 -1.67
CA VAL A 101 6.97 9.77 -1.59
C VAL A 101 7.46 9.64 -0.15
N GLU A 102 7.19 10.62 0.70
CA GLU A 102 7.52 10.54 2.13
C GLU A 102 6.70 9.49 2.85
N LEU A 103 5.39 9.39 2.56
CA LEU A 103 4.55 8.35 3.13
C LEU A 103 4.94 6.96 2.62
N GLU A 104 5.29 6.80 1.34
CA GLU A 104 5.80 5.53 0.80
C GLU A 104 7.06 5.07 1.57
N ARG A 105 7.97 6.01 1.87
CA ARG A 105 9.14 5.70 2.69
C ARG A 105 8.77 5.30 4.12
N ARG A 106 7.72 5.92 4.68
CA ARG A 106 7.23 5.62 6.03
C ARG A 106 6.63 4.22 6.14
N ILE A 107 6.07 3.65 5.06
CA ILE A 107 5.56 2.27 5.04
C ILE A 107 6.62 1.30 5.56
N LYS A 108 7.85 1.34 5.03
CA LYS A 108 8.92 0.42 5.46
C LYS A 108 9.30 0.54 6.92
N VAL A 109 9.23 1.76 7.46
CA VAL A 109 9.49 2.03 8.88
C VAL A 109 8.38 1.42 9.72
N LEU A 110 7.11 1.59 9.31
CA LEU A 110 5.95 1.00 9.97
C LEU A 110 5.98 -0.53 9.92
N GLU A 111 6.25 -1.12 8.75
CA GLU A 111 6.41 -2.56 8.59
C GLU A 111 7.47 -3.09 9.55
N SER A 112 8.67 -2.49 9.53
CA SER A 112 9.77 -2.89 10.41
C SER A 112 9.38 -2.78 11.90
N THR A 113 8.67 -1.71 12.27
CA THR A 113 8.21 -1.47 13.64
C THR A 113 7.18 -2.50 14.08
N LEU A 114 6.18 -2.79 13.24
CA LEU A 114 5.16 -3.81 13.48
C LEU A 114 5.80 -5.19 13.65
N TRP A 115 6.71 -5.56 12.74
CA TRP A 115 7.36 -6.87 12.78
C TRP A 115 8.21 -7.07 14.05
N ALA A 116 8.76 -5.99 14.60
CA ALA A 116 9.54 -6.01 15.84
C ALA A 116 8.70 -6.15 17.12
N LEU A 117 7.36 -6.04 17.05
CA LEU A 117 6.51 -6.12 18.24
C LEU A 117 6.57 -7.51 18.91
N PRO A 118 6.70 -7.57 20.25
CA PRO A 118 6.73 -8.82 20.97
C PRO A 118 5.35 -9.48 20.93
N ARG A 119 5.28 -10.72 20.41
CA ARG A 119 4.04 -11.49 20.32
C ARG A 119 4.31 -12.99 20.47
N GLU A 120 3.43 -13.66 21.20
CA GLU A 120 3.43 -15.12 21.36
C GLU A 120 2.38 -15.73 20.40
N ASP A 121 2.59 -16.97 19.96
CA ASP A 121 1.63 -17.68 19.10
C ASP A 121 0.28 -17.82 19.81
N ARG A 122 -0.80 -17.46 19.11
CA ARG A 122 -2.20 -17.44 19.56
C ARG A 122 -2.46 -16.50 20.74
N SER A 123 -1.66 -15.44 20.88
CA SER A 123 -1.83 -14.42 21.90
C SER A 123 -2.76 -13.28 21.47
N LEU A 124 -3.19 -12.46 22.43
CA LEU A 124 -3.91 -11.23 22.13
C LEU A 124 -3.02 -10.22 21.40
N GLU A 125 -1.72 -10.25 21.65
CA GLU A 125 -0.70 -9.43 21.00
C GLU A 125 -0.52 -9.82 19.53
N GLU A 126 -0.59 -11.11 19.20
CA GLU A 126 -0.58 -11.57 17.80
C GLU A 126 -1.79 -11.05 17.03
N ASP A 127 -3.00 -11.20 17.57
CA ASP A 127 -4.23 -10.70 16.93
C ASP A 127 -4.20 -9.17 16.76
N ARG A 128 -3.66 -8.42 17.74
CA ARG A 128 -3.45 -6.97 17.59
C ARG A 128 -2.47 -6.64 16.46
N PHE A 129 -1.37 -7.37 16.37
CA PHE A 129 -0.40 -7.23 15.29
C PHE A 129 -1.05 -7.50 13.91
N GLU A 130 -1.88 -8.54 13.79
CA GLU A 130 -2.59 -8.86 12.55
C GLU A 130 -3.52 -7.71 12.13
N ILE A 131 -4.33 -7.18 13.06
CA ILE A 131 -5.26 -6.08 12.75
C ILE A 131 -4.51 -4.79 12.39
N LEU A 132 -3.39 -4.49 13.06
CA LEU A 132 -2.56 -3.33 12.71
C LEU A 132 -1.93 -3.46 11.31
N THR A 133 -1.51 -4.68 10.95
CA THR A 133 -0.99 -4.96 9.60
C THR A 133 -2.09 -4.84 8.55
N GLU A 134 -3.29 -5.32 8.84
CA GLU A 134 -4.47 -5.11 7.98
C GLU A 134 -4.78 -3.62 7.80
N LEU A 135 -4.70 -2.82 8.88
CA LEU A 135 -4.89 -1.37 8.79
C LEU A 135 -3.82 -0.70 7.92
N LEU A 136 -2.56 -1.14 8.00
CA LEU A 136 -1.48 -0.65 7.15
C LEU A 136 -1.77 -0.97 5.67
N ASP A 137 -2.09 -2.22 5.35
CA ASP A 137 -2.43 -2.65 4.00
C ASP A 137 -3.60 -1.85 3.45
N LYS A 138 -4.63 -1.63 4.28
CA LYS A 138 -5.79 -0.82 3.92
C LYS A 138 -5.41 0.62 3.65
N ALA A 139 -4.60 1.25 4.50
CA ALA A 139 -4.12 2.61 4.26
C ALA A 139 -3.34 2.72 2.93
N CYS A 140 -2.54 1.70 2.59
CA CYS A 140 -1.77 1.67 1.35
C CYS A 140 -2.63 1.65 0.07
N GLN A 141 -3.90 1.21 0.13
CA GLN A 141 -4.82 1.29 -1.02
C GLN A 141 -5.02 2.73 -1.52
N GLY A 142 -4.79 3.75 -0.67
CA GLY A 142 -4.81 5.14 -1.09
C GLY A 142 -3.76 5.48 -2.16
N PHE A 143 -2.61 4.78 -2.18
CA PHE A 143 -1.60 4.96 -3.22
C PHE A 143 -2.04 4.36 -4.56
N GLU A 144 -2.76 3.23 -4.53
CA GLU A 144 -3.31 2.60 -5.73
C GLU A 144 -4.38 3.49 -6.38
N ILE A 145 -5.27 4.08 -5.55
CA ILE A 145 -6.26 5.05 -6.02
C ILE A 145 -5.55 6.25 -6.66
N TRP A 146 -4.51 6.79 -6.01
CA TRP A 146 -3.75 7.90 -6.58
C TRP A 146 -3.17 7.54 -7.96
N ASP A 147 -2.50 6.38 -8.09
CA ASP A 147 -1.89 5.94 -9.35
C ASP A 147 -2.94 5.74 -10.46
N GLU A 148 -4.16 5.27 -10.14
CA GLU A 148 -5.26 5.15 -11.09
C GLU A 148 -5.71 6.50 -11.70
N HIS A 149 -5.62 7.59 -10.92
CA HIS A 149 -6.14 8.91 -11.32
C HIS A 149 -5.06 9.91 -11.74
N VAL A 150 -3.78 9.65 -11.46
CA VAL A 150 -2.70 10.63 -11.62
C VAL A 150 -2.53 11.13 -13.07
N GLU A 151 -2.80 10.27 -14.05
CA GLU A 151 -2.72 10.58 -15.49
C GLU A 151 -4.04 11.07 -16.09
N ARG A 152 -5.13 11.05 -15.31
CA ARG A 152 -6.43 11.51 -15.81
C ARG A 152 -6.43 13.03 -15.97
N ASN A 153 -7.16 13.49 -16.98
CA ASN A 153 -7.32 14.91 -17.26
C ASN A 153 -8.29 15.56 -16.26
N ILE A 154 -7.83 15.71 -15.02
CA ILE A 154 -8.57 16.32 -13.91
C ILE A 154 -7.97 17.71 -13.64
N LYS A 155 -8.84 18.71 -13.44
CA LYS A 155 -8.44 20.09 -13.09
C LYS A 155 -7.47 20.07 -11.89
N TYR A 156 -6.43 20.89 -11.94
CA TYR A 156 -5.39 20.89 -10.92
C TYR A 156 -5.92 21.32 -9.55
N GLY A 157 -6.88 22.26 -9.47
CA GLY A 157 -7.53 22.61 -8.20
C GLY A 157 -8.24 21.42 -7.54
N HIS A 158 -8.91 20.59 -8.36
CA HIS A 158 -9.57 19.37 -7.90
C HIS A 158 -8.55 18.32 -7.45
N ARG A 159 -7.49 18.10 -8.26
CA ARG A 159 -6.38 17.20 -7.90
C ARG A 159 -5.76 17.58 -6.57
N VAL A 160 -5.45 18.86 -6.38
CA VAL A 160 -4.84 19.36 -5.13
C VAL A 160 -5.67 18.98 -3.91
N VAL A 161 -6.99 19.16 -3.97
CA VAL A 161 -7.89 18.81 -2.86
C VAL A 161 -8.00 17.30 -2.68
N LEU A 162 -8.29 16.56 -3.75
CA LEU A 162 -8.56 15.11 -3.67
C LEU A 162 -7.32 14.31 -3.28
N GLU A 163 -6.17 14.64 -3.87
CA GLU A 163 -4.90 14.02 -3.53
C GLU A 163 -4.47 14.36 -2.09
N ALA A 164 -4.73 15.59 -1.62
CA ALA A 164 -4.49 15.94 -0.22
C ALA A 164 -5.43 15.22 0.76
N ARG A 165 -6.68 14.93 0.37
CA ARG A 165 -7.61 14.12 1.17
C ARG A 165 -7.12 12.68 1.32
N LEU A 166 -6.62 12.07 0.25
CA LEU A 166 -5.97 10.76 0.31
C LEU A 166 -4.76 10.79 1.26
N LEU A 167 -3.84 11.74 1.07
CA LEU A 167 -2.67 11.91 1.93
C LEU A 167 -3.06 12.02 3.40
N HIS A 168 -4.05 12.86 3.73
CA HIS A 168 -4.53 13.03 5.09
C HIS A 168 -5.05 11.72 5.69
N LEU A 169 -5.83 10.95 4.92
CA LEU A 169 -6.38 9.69 5.39
C LEU A 169 -5.27 8.67 5.66
N ILE A 170 -4.33 8.51 4.73
CA ILE A 170 -3.16 7.61 4.87
C ILE A 170 -2.33 8.02 6.09
N GLU A 171 -1.95 9.29 6.18
CA GLU A 171 -1.16 9.85 7.28
C GLU A 171 -1.84 9.60 8.62
N SER A 172 -3.16 9.81 8.72
CA SER A 172 -3.91 9.57 9.96
C SER A 172 -3.86 8.10 10.42
N LYS A 173 -3.85 7.13 9.50
CA LYS A 173 -3.76 5.71 9.86
C LYS A 173 -2.35 5.33 10.26
N PHE A 174 -1.35 5.88 9.59
CA PHE A 174 0.04 5.69 9.98
C PHE A 174 0.29 6.23 11.39
N ASP A 175 -0.27 7.38 11.74
CA ASP A 175 -0.17 7.96 13.08
C ASP A 175 -0.85 7.09 14.15
N ILE A 176 -2.00 6.47 13.83
CA ILE A 176 -2.67 5.50 14.72
C ILE A 176 -1.76 4.29 14.96
N ILE A 177 -1.18 3.72 13.90
CA ILE A 177 -0.29 2.56 13.98
C ILE A 177 0.92 2.91 14.84
N ASP A 178 1.62 4.01 14.55
CA ASP A 178 2.77 4.46 15.34
C ASP A 178 2.41 4.68 16.81
N GLY A 179 1.27 5.31 17.08
CA GLY A 179 0.78 5.57 18.42
C GLY A 179 0.53 4.28 19.22
N ILE A 180 -0.04 3.26 18.58
CA ILE A 180 -0.29 1.96 19.22
C ILE A 180 1.03 1.19 19.39
N CYS A 181 1.88 1.13 18.37
CA CYS A 181 3.19 0.47 18.43
C CYS A 181 4.06 1.04 19.56
N ALA A 182 4.13 2.37 19.68
CA ALA A 182 4.90 3.05 20.74
C ALA A 182 4.40 2.73 22.17
N ASN A 183 3.16 2.24 22.29
CA ASN A 183 2.48 1.98 23.55
C ASN A 183 2.01 0.53 23.66
N PHE A 184 2.57 -0.38 22.86
CA PHE A 184 2.00 -1.71 22.65
C PHE A 184 1.87 -2.51 23.94
N ASP A 185 2.88 -2.46 24.80
CA ASP A 185 2.93 -3.17 26.09
C ASP A 185 1.98 -2.60 27.16
N LYS A 186 1.39 -1.42 26.96
CA LYS A 186 0.52 -0.78 27.99
C LYS A 186 -0.73 -1.59 28.29
N LEU A 187 -1.19 -2.41 27.35
CA LEU A 187 -2.39 -3.24 27.49
C LEU A 187 -2.07 -4.68 27.92
N LYS A 188 -0.82 -4.98 28.29
CA LYS A 188 -0.42 -6.32 28.70
C LYS A 188 -1.21 -6.76 29.93
N GLY A 189 -1.97 -7.84 29.79
CA GLY A 189 -2.86 -8.34 30.85
C GLY A 189 -4.18 -7.58 31.01
N ASP A 190 -4.45 -6.55 30.21
CA ASP A 190 -5.73 -5.82 30.17
C ASP A 190 -6.58 -6.28 28.98
N GLN A 191 -7.32 -7.37 29.18
CA GLN A 191 -8.18 -7.94 28.15
C GLN A 191 -9.29 -6.98 27.69
N HIS A 192 -9.80 -6.12 28.59
CA HIS A 192 -10.85 -5.17 28.24
C HIS A 192 -10.30 -4.06 27.35
N GLY A 193 -9.15 -3.50 27.71
CA GLY A 193 -8.43 -2.51 26.92
C GLY A 193 -8.09 -3.04 25.52
N VAL A 194 -7.56 -4.27 25.44
CA VAL A 194 -7.28 -4.91 24.14
C VAL A 194 -8.54 -5.02 23.28
N ASN A 195 -9.65 -5.51 23.83
CA ASN A 195 -10.89 -5.64 23.04
C ASN A 195 -11.41 -4.29 22.54
N ASN A 196 -11.29 -3.23 23.33
CA ASN A 196 -11.68 -1.88 22.90
C ASN A 196 -10.78 -1.37 21.76
N GLU A 197 -9.46 -1.57 21.86
CA GLU A 197 -8.52 -1.19 20.80
C GLU A 197 -8.80 -1.96 19.51
N ARG A 198 -9.09 -3.26 19.59
CA ARG A 198 -9.46 -4.09 18.43
C ARG A 198 -10.71 -3.59 17.72
N GLU A 199 -11.77 -3.28 18.46
CA GLU A 199 -13.00 -2.74 17.88
C GLU A 199 -12.78 -1.37 17.25
N PHE A 200 -11.97 -0.52 17.88
CA PHE A 200 -11.53 0.76 17.32
C PHE A 200 -10.76 0.56 16.01
N LEU A 201 -9.75 -0.32 15.98
CA LEU A 201 -8.97 -0.60 14.78
C LEU A 201 -9.84 -1.15 13.63
N ARG A 202 -10.76 -2.06 13.93
CA ARG A 202 -11.74 -2.58 12.96
C ARG A 202 -12.68 -1.49 12.44
N TYR A 203 -13.04 -0.54 13.29
CA TYR A 203 -13.77 0.65 12.86
C TYR A 203 -12.93 1.50 11.90
N GLU A 204 -11.65 1.75 12.22
CA GLU A 204 -10.75 2.53 11.37
C GLU A 204 -10.52 1.87 10.00
N ILE A 205 -10.41 0.54 9.93
CA ILE A 205 -10.34 -0.22 8.67
C ILE A 205 -11.59 0.01 7.81
N ARG A 206 -12.79 -0.13 8.39
CA ARG A 206 -14.05 0.12 7.66
C ARG A 206 -14.19 1.59 7.25
N HIS A 207 -13.70 2.50 8.09
CA HIS A 207 -13.69 3.92 7.78
C HIS A 207 -12.77 4.21 6.58
N CYS A 208 -11.63 3.53 6.45
CA CYS A 208 -10.81 3.59 5.23
C CYS A 208 -11.62 3.18 4.00
N ASP A 209 -12.29 2.03 4.02
CA ASP A 209 -13.09 1.54 2.89
C ASP A 209 -14.14 2.58 2.44
N LEU A 210 -14.87 3.15 3.40
CA LEU A 210 -15.88 4.18 3.13
C LEU A 210 -15.25 5.44 2.50
N MET A 211 -14.20 5.96 3.12
CA MET A 211 -13.58 7.22 2.68
C MET A 211 -12.85 7.06 1.35
N PHE A 212 -12.19 5.93 1.11
CA PHE A 212 -11.56 5.64 -0.17
C PHE A 212 -12.59 5.52 -1.29
N THR A 213 -13.73 4.88 -1.03
CA THR A 213 -14.84 4.83 -1.98
C THR A 213 -15.34 6.24 -2.32
N GLU A 214 -15.57 7.09 -1.32
CA GLU A 214 -16.03 8.47 -1.53
C GLU A 214 -15.03 9.32 -2.31
N ILE A 215 -13.74 9.22 -1.96
CA ILE A 215 -12.68 9.99 -2.62
C ILE A 215 -12.48 9.49 -4.06
N HIS A 216 -12.49 8.17 -4.29
CA HIS A 216 -12.42 7.57 -5.62
C HIS A 216 -13.59 8.00 -6.49
N GLU A 217 -14.81 7.97 -5.97
CA GLU A 217 -16.00 8.48 -6.66
C GLU A 217 -15.85 9.97 -7.01
N SER A 218 -15.26 10.76 -6.10
CA SER A 218 -15.02 12.19 -6.34
C SER A 218 -13.99 12.42 -7.46
N PHE A 219 -12.93 11.62 -7.55
CA PHE A 219 -12.00 11.64 -8.68
C PHE A 219 -12.73 11.32 -10.00
N LEU A 220 -13.57 10.29 -10.01
CA LEU A 220 -14.35 9.88 -11.18
C LEU A 220 -15.32 10.98 -11.62
N LYS A 221 -16.08 11.55 -10.69
CA LYS A 221 -16.99 12.68 -10.97
C LYS A 221 -16.23 13.87 -11.51
N SER A 222 -15.09 14.20 -10.89
CA SER A 222 -14.24 15.29 -11.36
C SER A 222 -13.70 15.06 -12.77
N TYR A 223 -13.34 13.83 -13.11
CA TYR A 223 -12.86 13.46 -14.45
C TYR A 223 -13.99 13.55 -15.51
N LEU A 224 -15.22 13.27 -15.10
CA LEU A 224 -16.42 13.33 -15.95
C LEU A 224 -17.11 14.71 -15.95
N ASP A 225 -16.47 15.74 -15.38
CA ASP A 225 -17.04 17.08 -15.20
C ASP A 225 -18.42 17.10 -14.47
N MET A 226 -18.61 16.17 -13.53
CA MET A 226 -19.78 16.08 -12.66
C MET A 226 -19.55 16.80 -11.33
N GLU A 227 -20.64 17.20 -10.66
CA GLU A 227 -20.60 17.80 -9.32
C GLU A 227 -20.21 16.77 -8.25
N TRP A 228 -19.33 17.17 -7.33
CA TRP A 228 -18.82 16.37 -6.21
C TRP A 228 -18.42 17.25 -5.02
#